data_AF-A0A3A8MHG6-F1
#
_entry.id   AF-A0A3A8MHG6-F1
#
_cell.length_a   1.000
_cell.length_b   1.000
_cell.length_c   1.000
_cell.angle_alpha   90.00
_cell.angle_beta   90.00
_cell.angle_gamma   90.00
#
_symmetry.space_group_name_H-M   'P 1'
#
loop_
_entity.id
_entity.type
_entity.pdbx_description
1 polymer ?
#
loop_
_entity_poly.entity_id
_entity_poly.type
_entity_poly.pdbx_seq_one_letter_code
_entity_poly.pdbx_strand_id
1 'polypeptide(L)'
;MLAVAAVVVGWGAPWQVSAPVQEVAPPHLPLEADRATAPPLSAASTVVAAASVAAPPEDSAPMKKSQPPTSSLKKSLRNAGCVAGASLALACASGAQVLPPPDPEDCPQAALTAMEELGIDIGDDRIGTFTGYTGDPRVITVRGGSGSIKLATGGYGEQFPGGTVLSCRITLGERVFGHCNWARTKAGKTWPVCFELHDEDGKLGVVRKDDGNADSARIFNAFDVVPVRRFK
;
A
#
# COMPACT_ATOMS: atom_id res chain seq x y z
N MET A 1 -34.23 66.54 17.09
CA MET A 1 -34.69 65.13 17.04
C MET A 1 -35.38 64.91 15.70
N LEU A 2 -34.95 63.91 14.94
CA LEU A 2 -35.62 63.46 13.72
C LEU A 2 -35.28 61.97 13.57
N ALA A 3 -36.25 61.12 13.92
CA ALA A 3 -36.17 59.69 13.69
C ALA A 3 -36.95 59.39 12.42
N VAL A 4 -36.32 58.73 11.45
CA VAL A 4 -37.01 58.18 10.27
C VAL A 4 -36.90 56.66 10.36
N ALA A 5 -38.05 56.01 10.43
CA ALA A 5 -38.13 54.58 10.69
C ALA A 5 -37.69 53.76 9.47
N ALA A 6 -36.94 52.68 9.73
CA ALA A 6 -36.66 51.69 8.71
C ALA A 6 -37.89 50.77 8.53
N VAL A 7 -38.45 50.71 7.32
CA VAL A 7 -39.47 49.72 6.96
C VAL A 7 -38.80 48.61 6.17
N VAL A 8 -38.57 47.48 6.82
CA VAL A 8 -38.01 46.28 6.17
C VAL A 8 -39.17 45.47 5.61
N VAL A 9 -39.34 45.44 4.29
CA VAL A 9 -40.36 44.62 3.63
C VAL A 9 -39.88 43.16 3.61
N GLY A 10 -40.40 42.35 4.53
CA GLY A 10 -40.08 40.94 4.61
C GLY A 10 -40.79 40.12 3.52
N TRP A 11 -40.03 39.46 2.66
CA TRP A 11 -40.54 38.42 1.75
C TRP A 11 -40.32 37.05 2.38
N GLY A 12 -41.34 36.54 3.08
CA GLY A 12 -41.34 35.18 3.62
C GLY A 12 -41.72 34.16 2.56
N ALA A 13 -40.73 33.45 2.00
CA ALA A 13 -40.97 32.25 1.21
C ALA A 13 -41.08 31.02 2.14
N PRO A 14 -42.17 30.24 2.11
CA PRO A 14 -42.30 29.05 2.95
C PRO A 14 -41.43 27.91 2.41
N TRP A 15 -40.41 27.52 3.17
CA TRP A 15 -39.63 26.31 2.89
C TRP A 15 -40.50 25.07 3.11
N GLN A 16 -40.76 24.31 2.04
CA GLN A 16 -41.37 23.00 2.15
C GLN A 16 -40.31 21.97 2.55
N VAL A 17 -40.37 21.50 3.79
CA VAL A 17 -39.57 20.37 4.27
C VAL A 17 -40.25 19.08 3.80
N SER A 18 -39.56 18.29 2.97
CA SER A 18 -40.05 16.99 2.50
C SER A 18 -38.89 16.01 2.31
N ALA A 19 -38.67 15.20 3.34
CA ALA A 19 -37.90 13.96 3.37
C ALA A 19 -38.32 13.22 4.67
N PRO A 20 -38.36 11.87 4.73
CA PRO A 20 -37.53 10.95 3.95
C PRO A 20 -38.30 9.89 3.15
N VAL A 21 -37.86 9.63 1.91
CA VAL A 21 -38.05 8.31 1.28
C VAL A 21 -36.76 7.53 1.49
N GLN A 22 -36.82 6.54 2.37
CA GLN A 22 -35.72 5.61 2.62
C GLN A 22 -35.93 4.39 1.73
N GLU A 23 -35.31 4.37 0.55
CA GLU A 23 -35.36 3.21 -0.33
C GLU A 23 -34.38 2.13 0.18
N VAL A 24 -34.93 1.16 0.90
CA VAL A 24 -34.20 -0.02 1.38
C VAL A 24 -34.29 -1.11 0.32
N ALA A 25 -33.15 -1.53 -0.22
CA ALA A 25 -33.07 -2.69 -1.10
C ALA A 25 -33.48 -3.98 -0.33
N PRO A 26 -34.43 -4.79 -0.82
CA PRO A 26 -34.80 -6.04 -0.17
C PRO A 26 -33.62 -7.04 -0.18
N PRO A 27 -33.26 -7.64 0.96
CA PRO A 27 -32.35 -8.78 0.97
C PRO A 27 -33.04 -10.07 0.50
N HIS A 28 -32.22 -11.08 0.19
CA HIS A 28 -32.56 -12.48 -0.10
C HIS A 28 -33.05 -12.80 -1.53
N LEU A 29 -32.14 -13.36 -2.36
CA LEU A 29 -32.20 -14.70 -2.96
C LEU A 29 -30.89 -14.95 -3.78
N PRO A 30 -30.52 -16.20 -4.14
CA PRO A 30 -29.11 -16.58 -4.34
C PRO A 30 -28.52 -16.22 -5.71
N LEU A 31 -27.18 -16.17 -5.74
CA LEU A 31 -26.37 -16.13 -6.96
C LEU A 31 -26.44 -17.48 -7.70
N GLU A 32 -27.38 -17.63 -8.62
CA GLU A 32 -27.27 -18.64 -9.68
C GLU A 32 -26.56 -18.03 -10.89
N ALA A 33 -25.36 -18.54 -11.17
CA ALA A 33 -24.67 -18.28 -12.43
C ALA A 33 -25.12 -19.33 -13.46
N ASP A 34 -25.83 -18.91 -14.51
CA ASP A 34 -26.04 -19.79 -15.67
C ASP A 34 -26.07 -19.04 -17.02
N ARG A 35 -25.56 -19.74 -18.03
CA ARG A 35 -25.49 -19.46 -19.48
C ARG A 35 -25.11 -18.05 -19.97
N ALA A 36 -23.84 -17.98 -20.39
CA ALA A 36 -23.48 -17.17 -21.56
C ALA A 36 -24.26 -17.62 -22.81
N THR A 37 -24.80 -16.67 -23.58
CA THR A 37 -25.43 -16.92 -24.88
C THR A 37 -24.45 -16.58 -26.00
N ALA A 38 -24.11 -17.57 -26.83
CA ALA A 38 -23.30 -17.38 -28.03
C ALA A 38 -24.17 -17.05 -29.26
N PRO A 39 -23.66 -16.28 -30.25
CA PRO A 39 -24.35 -16.02 -31.51
C PRO A 39 -24.32 -17.25 -32.46
N PRO A 40 -25.27 -17.36 -33.41
CA PRO A 40 -25.50 -18.59 -34.18
C PRO A 40 -24.49 -18.88 -35.30
N LEU A 41 -24.38 -20.17 -35.62
CA LEU A 41 -23.42 -20.79 -36.56
C LEU A 41 -23.83 -20.69 -38.04
N SER A 42 -22.82 -20.76 -38.92
CA SER A 42 -23.00 -21.19 -40.32
C SER A 42 -22.00 -22.29 -40.71
N ALA A 43 -22.54 -23.51 -40.83
CA ALA A 43 -22.15 -24.72 -41.58
C ALA A 43 -20.67 -25.09 -41.91
N ALA A 44 -20.35 -26.36 -41.58
CA ALA A 44 -19.44 -27.31 -42.27
C ALA A 44 -17.91 -27.01 -42.25
N SER A 45 -16.98 -27.90 -41.89
CA SER A 45 -17.01 -29.33 -41.48
C SER A 45 -15.80 -29.57 -40.52
N THR A 46 -15.53 -30.74 -39.90
CA THR A 46 -16.02 -32.13 -40.11
C THR A 46 -16.20 -32.84 -38.73
N VAL A 47 -16.04 -34.16 -38.64
CA VAL A 47 -16.32 -34.99 -37.43
C VAL A 47 -15.15 -35.93 -37.13
N VAL A 48 -14.79 -36.12 -35.84
CA VAL A 48 -14.47 -37.37 -35.09
C VAL A 48 -14.33 -36.94 -33.62
N ALA A 49 -15.34 -37.06 -32.74
CA ALA A 49 -15.84 -38.28 -32.07
C ALA A 49 -14.96 -38.79 -30.88
N ALA A 50 -15.34 -38.31 -29.68
CA ALA A 50 -15.34 -38.95 -28.35
C ALA A 50 -14.31 -40.04 -27.94
N ALA A 51 -13.68 -39.82 -26.79
CA ALA A 51 -13.77 -40.75 -25.64
C ALA A 51 -13.47 -40.01 -24.32
N SER A 52 -14.06 -40.46 -23.22
CA SER A 52 -13.90 -39.90 -21.87
C SER A 52 -13.36 -40.94 -20.87
N VAL A 53 -12.94 -40.46 -19.69
CA VAL A 53 -12.59 -41.23 -18.48
C VAL A 53 -11.23 -41.95 -18.48
N ALA A 54 -10.31 -41.50 -17.62
CA ALA A 54 -9.78 -42.29 -16.50
C ALA A 54 -8.54 -41.63 -15.83
N ALA A 55 -8.48 -41.72 -14.51
CA ALA A 55 -7.27 -41.63 -13.69
C ALA A 55 -7.45 -42.58 -12.49
N PRO A 56 -6.40 -43.00 -11.76
CA PRO A 56 -4.97 -43.11 -12.09
C PRO A 56 -4.57 -44.62 -12.17
N PRO A 57 -3.28 -45.03 -12.08
CA PRO A 57 -2.68 -45.22 -10.74
C PRO A 57 -1.16 -44.95 -10.64
N GLU A 58 -0.66 -45.00 -9.40
CA GLU A 58 0.75 -45.24 -9.05
C GLU A 58 1.21 -46.64 -9.51
N ASP A 59 2.49 -46.81 -9.87
CA ASP A 59 3.34 -47.84 -9.24
C ASP A 59 4.85 -47.55 -9.47
N SER A 60 5.69 -48.38 -8.87
CA SER A 60 7.03 -48.09 -8.39
C SER A 60 8.10 -49.01 -8.99
N ALA A 61 9.36 -48.71 -8.64
CA ALA A 61 10.45 -49.71 -8.51
C ALA A 61 11.03 -50.24 -9.86
N PRO A 62 12.14 -51.03 -9.87
CA PRO A 62 12.78 -51.66 -8.72
C PRO A 62 14.32 -51.72 -8.61
N MET A 63 14.74 -52.07 -7.39
CA MET A 63 15.92 -52.88 -7.03
C MET A 63 17.35 -52.35 -7.27
N LYS A 64 18.08 -52.22 -6.15
CA LYS A 64 19.00 -53.32 -5.77
C LYS A 64 19.11 -53.50 -4.25
N LYS A 65 18.92 -54.74 -3.80
CA LYS A 65 19.00 -55.16 -2.39
C LYS A 65 20.25 -56.00 -2.20
N SER A 66 20.99 -55.82 -1.11
CA SER A 66 21.99 -56.79 -0.64
C SER A 66 22.12 -56.76 0.88
N GLN A 67 22.06 -57.96 1.46
CA GLN A 67 22.14 -58.33 2.86
C GLN A 67 22.32 -59.86 2.88
N PRO A 68 22.76 -60.50 3.98
CA PRO A 68 23.46 -60.01 5.16
C PRO A 68 24.85 -60.74 5.31
N PRO A 69 25.53 -60.74 6.48
CA PRO A 69 25.17 -61.70 7.54
C PRO A 69 25.22 -61.12 8.97
N THR A 70 25.08 -62.02 9.96
CA THR A 70 24.67 -61.80 11.36
C THR A 70 25.83 -61.76 12.37
N SER A 71 25.46 -61.47 13.64
CA SER A 71 26.22 -61.70 14.90
C SER A 71 27.31 -60.67 15.25
N SER A 72 27.73 -60.50 16.52
CA SER A 72 27.02 -60.60 17.81
C SER A 72 27.87 -59.96 18.94
N LEU A 73 27.20 -59.50 20.01
CA LEU A 73 27.65 -59.51 21.42
C LEU A 73 29.03 -58.94 21.87
N LYS A 74 28.97 -58.11 22.93
CA LYS A 74 29.96 -57.86 24.03
C LYS A 74 30.98 -56.69 23.91
N LYS A 75 30.81 -55.77 24.87
CA LYS A 75 31.81 -55.13 25.77
C LYS A 75 33.21 -54.78 25.20
N SER A 76 33.55 -53.49 25.30
CA SER A 76 34.58 -53.10 26.27
C SER A 76 34.43 -51.66 26.77
N LEU A 77 34.84 -51.44 28.01
CA LEU A 77 34.90 -50.17 28.72
C LEU A 77 36.29 -49.55 28.49
N ARG A 78 36.41 -48.22 28.32
CA ARG A 78 37.36 -47.31 29.01
C ARG A 78 37.54 -45.95 28.31
N ASN A 79 37.54 -44.90 29.14
CA ASN A 79 38.27 -43.61 29.12
C ASN A 79 38.73 -43.05 27.75
N ALA A 80 38.58 -41.76 27.43
CA ALA A 80 38.92 -40.58 28.23
C ALA A 80 38.56 -39.28 27.48
N GLY A 81 38.68 -38.13 28.16
CA GLY A 81 38.90 -36.83 27.49
C GLY A 81 37.69 -35.92 27.42
N CYS A 82 37.67 -34.91 28.29
CA CYS A 82 36.71 -33.82 28.21
C CYS A 82 36.99 -32.98 26.96
N VAL A 83 36.00 -32.82 26.09
CA VAL A 83 35.95 -31.68 25.16
C VAL A 83 34.76 -30.84 25.59
N ALA A 84 35.05 -29.73 26.28
CA ALA A 84 34.07 -28.69 26.51
C ALA A 84 33.75 -28.05 25.16
N GLY A 85 32.71 -28.56 24.49
CA GLY A 85 32.13 -27.91 23.33
C GLY A 85 31.55 -26.58 23.77
N ALA A 86 32.35 -25.51 23.65
CA ALA A 86 31.86 -24.16 23.79
C ALA A 86 30.80 -23.96 22.71
N SER A 87 29.53 -23.98 23.13
CA SER A 87 28.41 -23.62 22.28
C SER A 87 28.63 -22.17 21.86
N LEU A 88 29.08 -21.98 20.63
CA LEU A 88 28.93 -20.73 19.89
C LEU A 88 27.43 -20.52 19.69
N ALA A 89 26.78 -20.05 20.76
CA ALA A 89 25.51 -19.40 20.68
C ALA A 89 25.75 -18.16 19.82
N LEU A 90 25.49 -18.32 18.52
CA LEU A 90 25.22 -17.23 17.60
C LEU A 90 23.99 -16.51 18.16
N ALA A 91 24.24 -15.61 19.10
CA ALA A 91 23.31 -14.61 19.51
C ALA A 91 23.06 -13.76 18.27
N CYS A 92 22.00 -14.09 17.53
CA CYS A 92 21.35 -13.17 16.62
C CYS A 92 20.92 -11.98 17.47
N ALA A 93 21.82 -11.00 17.60
CA ALA A 93 21.52 -9.72 18.19
C ALA A 93 20.41 -9.10 17.32
N SER A 94 19.18 -9.21 17.79
CA SER A 94 17.99 -8.63 17.18
C SER A 94 17.96 -7.11 17.40
N GLY A 95 19.05 -6.45 17.03
CA GLY A 95 19.02 -5.04 16.69
C GLY A 95 18.10 -4.86 15.49
N ALA A 96 17.26 -3.82 15.52
CA ALA A 96 16.45 -3.46 14.37
C ALA A 96 17.40 -3.20 13.20
N GLN A 97 17.34 -4.06 12.18
CA GLN A 97 18.21 -3.96 11.02
C GLN A 97 17.80 -2.71 10.25
N VAL A 98 18.62 -1.66 10.38
CA VAL A 98 18.43 -0.38 9.72
C VAL A 98 18.55 -0.61 8.21
N LEU A 99 17.41 -0.64 7.53
CA LEU A 99 17.39 -0.70 6.08
C LEU A 99 17.94 0.63 5.53
N PRO A 100 18.82 0.61 4.50
CA PRO A 100 19.20 1.83 3.80
C PRO A 100 17.98 2.51 3.14
N PRO A 101 18.13 3.75 2.64
CA PRO A 101 17.15 4.36 1.75
C PRO A 101 16.79 3.44 0.56
N PRO A 102 15.60 3.59 -0.04
CA PRO A 102 15.23 2.89 -1.27
C PRO A 102 16.24 3.09 -2.41
N ASP A 103 16.28 2.17 -3.38
CA ASP A 103 17.12 2.34 -4.56
C ASP A 103 16.61 3.50 -5.46
N PRO A 104 17.49 4.39 -5.96
CA PRO A 104 17.08 5.53 -6.79
C PRO A 104 16.48 5.16 -8.16
N GLU A 105 15.19 5.43 -8.38
CA GLU A 105 14.42 5.10 -9.61
C GLU A 105 14.03 6.36 -10.40
N ASP A 106 14.19 6.36 -11.73
CA ASP A 106 13.80 7.50 -12.59
C ASP A 106 12.28 7.65 -12.72
N CYS A 107 11.77 8.88 -12.67
CA CYS A 107 10.34 9.14 -12.81
C CYS A 107 9.88 8.81 -14.24
N PRO A 108 8.81 8.00 -14.43
CA PRO A 108 8.31 7.68 -15.76
C PRO A 108 7.93 8.93 -16.56
N GLN A 109 8.27 8.96 -17.86
CA GLN A 109 8.03 10.13 -18.72
C GLN A 109 6.56 10.59 -18.70
N ALA A 110 5.59 9.66 -18.61
CA ALA A 110 4.17 9.98 -18.51
C ALA A 110 3.81 10.72 -17.21
N ALA A 111 4.51 10.45 -16.10
CA ALA A 111 4.34 11.19 -14.85
C ALA A 111 4.95 12.59 -14.94
N LEU A 112 6.13 12.73 -15.55
CA LEU A 112 6.76 14.03 -15.79
C LEU A 112 5.88 14.96 -16.63
N THR A 113 5.36 14.46 -17.76
CA THR A 113 4.44 15.23 -18.62
C THR A 113 3.13 15.56 -17.90
N ALA A 114 2.54 14.63 -17.14
CA ALA A 114 1.35 14.92 -16.35
C ALA A 114 1.60 15.99 -15.27
N MET A 115 2.76 15.98 -14.62
CA MET A 115 3.14 17.00 -13.64
C MET A 115 3.34 18.38 -14.27
N GLU A 116 3.93 18.44 -15.46
CA GLU A 116 4.06 19.68 -16.25
C GLU A 116 2.68 20.24 -16.67
N GLU A 117 1.78 19.41 -17.21
CA GLU A 117 0.40 19.80 -17.56
C GLU A 117 -0.43 20.29 -16.37
N LEU A 118 -0.10 19.82 -15.16
CA LEU A 118 -0.73 20.23 -13.90
C LEU A 118 -0.12 21.50 -13.29
N GLY A 119 1.02 22.00 -13.82
CA GLY A 119 1.76 23.12 -13.26
C GLY A 119 2.51 22.77 -11.96
N ILE A 120 3.01 21.55 -11.83
CA ILE A 120 3.75 21.07 -10.65
C ILE A 120 5.25 21.23 -10.89
N ASP A 121 5.83 22.30 -10.36
CA ASP A 121 7.26 22.59 -10.47
C ASP A 121 8.10 21.63 -9.63
N ILE A 122 9.10 20.98 -10.25
CA ILE A 122 10.01 20.04 -9.60
C ILE A 122 10.84 20.74 -8.51
N GLY A 123 10.83 20.19 -7.31
CA GLY A 123 11.58 20.71 -6.15
C GLY A 123 10.88 21.79 -5.33
N ASP A 124 9.66 22.19 -5.70
CA ASP A 124 8.73 22.92 -4.81
C ASP A 124 8.25 21.99 -3.67
N ASP A 125 7.74 22.52 -2.56
CA ASP A 125 7.36 21.71 -1.40
C ASP A 125 5.95 22.03 -0.90
N ARG A 126 5.21 21.01 -0.44
CA ARG A 126 3.91 21.21 0.22
C ARG A 126 3.74 20.24 1.38
N ILE A 127 3.23 20.76 2.49
CA ILE A 127 2.90 19.96 3.67
C ILE A 127 1.92 18.84 3.31
N GLY A 128 2.29 17.62 3.64
CA GLY A 128 1.48 16.41 3.57
C GLY A 128 1.16 15.83 4.94
N THR A 129 0.12 15.01 5.00
CA THR A 129 -0.30 14.28 6.20
C THR A 129 -0.79 12.88 5.80
N PHE A 130 -0.56 11.85 6.61
CA PHE A 130 -1.18 10.54 6.36
C PHE A 130 -2.71 10.65 6.45
N THR A 131 -3.43 9.97 5.56
CA THR A 131 -4.89 9.87 5.60
C THR A 131 -5.38 9.10 6.85
N GLY A 132 -6.65 9.28 7.22
CA GLY A 132 -7.26 8.61 8.38
C GLY A 132 -7.14 9.39 9.69
N TYR A 133 -6.32 10.45 9.72
CA TYR A 133 -6.20 11.34 10.87
C TYR A 133 -6.96 12.66 10.66
N THR A 134 -7.74 13.03 11.67
CA THR A 134 -8.37 14.35 11.83
C THR A 134 -7.76 15.06 13.04
N GLY A 135 -8.00 16.38 13.13
CA GLY A 135 -7.40 17.25 14.14
C GLY A 135 -5.94 17.62 13.81
N ASP A 136 -5.25 18.17 14.81
CA ASP A 136 -3.92 18.75 14.65
C ASP A 136 -2.82 17.71 14.36
N PRO A 137 -1.72 18.13 13.70
CA PRO A 137 -0.50 17.34 13.56
C PRO A 137 0.00 16.83 14.91
N ARG A 138 0.38 15.55 14.94
CA ARG A 138 0.80 14.84 16.15
C ARG A 138 1.69 13.67 15.78
N VAL A 139 2.34 13.07 16.78
CA VAL A 139 3.11 11.84 16.55
C VAL A 139 2.14 10.67 16.32
N ILE A 140 2.35 9.92 15.24
CA ILE A 140 1.60 8.72 14.86
C ILE A 140 2.54 7.54 14.65
N THR A 141 2.01 6.31 14.73
CA THR A 141 2.73 5.11 14.31
C THR A 141 2.37 4.75 12.88
N VAL A 142 3.38 4.63 12.01
CA VAL A 142 3.26 4.17 10.63
C VAL A 142 3.92 2.80 10.44
N ARG A 143 3.48 2.06 9.41
CA ARG A 143 4.08 0.79 8.98
C ARG A 143 4.57 0.92 7.54
N GLY A 144 5.52 0.07 7.14
CA GLY A 144 5.93 -0.06 5.74
C GLY A 144 4.81 -0.67 4.87
N GLY A 145 4.93 -0.50 3.56
CA GLY A 145 3.94 -0.95 2.57
C GLY A 145 3.16 0.21 1.94
N SER A 146 1.90 -0.01 1.58
CA SER A 146 1.10 1.06 0.95
C SER A 146 0.65 2.12 1.95
N GLY A 147 0.89 3.39 1.62
CA GLY A 147 0.43 4.56 2.35
C GLY A 147 -0.41 5.48 1.47
N SER A 148 -1.13 6.41 2.10
CA SER A 148 -1.86 7.46 1.42
C SER A 148 -1.65 8.79 2.11
N ILE A 149 -1.16 9.77 1.36
CA ILE A 149 -0.75 11.09 1.86
C ILE A 149 -1.70 12.14 1.30
N LYS A 150 -2.36 12.88 2.17
CA LYS A 150 -3.26 13.98 1.81
C LYS A 150 -2.49 15.29 1.93
N LEU A 151 -2.40 16.04 0.83
CA LEU A 151 -1.82 17.38 0.82
C LEU A 151 -2.66 18.33 1.69
N ALA A 152 -1.98 19.26 2.37
CA ALA A 152 -2.59 20.35 3.13
C ALA A 152 -3.30 21.36 2.21
N THR A 153 -3.82 22.44 2.78
CA THR A 153 -4.41 23.56 2.04
C THR A 153 -3.37 24.19 1.10
N GLY A 154 -3.81 24.70 -0.06
CA GLY A 154 -2.93 25.16 -1.14
C GLY A 154 -2.80 24.11 -2.24
N GLY A 155 -2.09 23.01 -1.97
CA GLY A 155 -1.70 22.08 -3.02
C GLY A 155 -0.69 22.72 -3.99
N TYR A 156 -0.57 22.19 -5.21
CA TYR A 156 0.41 22.68 -6.19
C TYR A 156 -0.18 23.63 -7.24
N GLY A 157 -1.51 23.72 -7.33
CA GLY A 157 -2.19 24.64 -8.24
C GLY A 157 -3.68 24.37 -8.31
N GLU A 158 -4.42 25.12 -9.15
CA GLU A 158 -5.87 24.96 -9.28
C GLU A 158 -6.28 23.56 -9.76
N GLN A 159 -5.46 22.95 -10.64
CA GLN A 159 -5.69 21.59 -11.14
C GLN A 159 -5.25 20.50 -10.15
N PHE A 160 -4.36 20.84 -9.21
CA PHE A 160 -3.81 19.94 -8.20
C PHE A 160 -3.98 20.51 -6.76
N PRO A 161 -5.23 20.75 -6.33
CA PRO A 161 -5.53 21.53 -5.13
C PRO A 161 -5.26 20.76 -3.83
N GLY A 162 -5.25 21.52 -2.73
CA GLY A 162 -5.16 20.97 -1.38
C GLY A 162 -6.23 19.93 -1.04
N GLY A 163 -5.83 18.90 -0.30
CA GLY A 163 -6.65 17.71 -0.03
C GLY A 163 -6.71 16.70 -1.18
N THR A 164 -5.88 16.86 -2.22
CA THR A 164 -5.50 15.76 -3.13
C THR A 164 -4.78 14.67 -2.34
N VAL A 165 -5.07 13.41 -2.66
CA VAL A 165 -4.49 12.23 -2.00
C VAL A 165 -3.50 11.57 -2.95
N LEU A 166 -2.28 11.39 -2.49
CA LEU A 166 -1.22 10.64 -3.14
C LEU A 166 -1.23 9.20 -2.64
N SER A 167 -1.09 8.24 -3.55
CA SER A 167 -0.84 6.83 -3.25
C SER A 167 0.66 6.59 -3.25
N CYS A 168 1.19 6.05 -2.16
CA CYS A 168 2.64 5.96 -1.93
C CYS A 168 3.06 4.58 -1.44
N ARG A 169 4.30 4.19 -1.75
CA ARG A 169 5.01 3.09 -1.10
C ARG A 169 5.86 3.66 0.03
N ILE A 170 5.63 3.20 1.25
CA ILE A 170 6.33 3.60 2.47
C ILE A 170 7.40 2.56 2.81
N THR A 171 8.63 3.01 3.00
CA THR A 171 9.78 2.18 3.36
C THR A 171 10.35 2.67 4.70
N LEU A 172 10.64 1.75 5.62
CA LEU A 172 11.18 2.06 6.94
C LEU A 172 12.70 1.79 6.96
N GLY A 173 13.49 2.83 7.17
CA GLY A 173 14.94 2.75 7.38
C GLY A 173 15.35 3.56 8.62
N GLU A 174 16.44 4.32 8.54
CA GLU A 174 16.77 5.37 9.53
C GLU A 174 15.68 6.46 9.61
N ARG A 175 15.09 6.77 8.45
CA ARG A 175 13.98 7.69 8.25
C ARG A 175 12.80 6.93 7.63
N VAL A 176 11.62 7.54 7.61
CA VAL A 176 10.45 7.00 6.90
C VAL A 176 10.42 7.60 5.51
N PHE A 177 10.77 6.78 4.51
CA PHE A 177 10.76 7.17 3.10
C PHE A 177 9.38 6.88 2.50
N GLY A 178 8.95 7.70 1.55
CA GLY A 178 7.70 7.47 0.82
C GLY A 178 7.84 7.88 -0.64
N HIS A 179 7.62 6.93 -1.56
CA HIS A 179 7.60 7.17 -2.99
C HIS A 179 6.16 7.15 -3.48
N CYS A 180 5.65 8.31 -3.89
CA CYS A 180 4.28 8.48 -4.34
C CYS A 180 4.22 8.51 -5.87
N ASN A 181 3.52 7.54 -6.47
CA ASN A 181 3.49 7.34 -7.93
C ASN A 181 2.12 7.65 -8.59
N TRP A 182 1.07 7.86 -7.79
CA TRP A 182 -0.27 8.22 -8.26
C TRP A 182 -0.90 9.28 -7.38
N ALA A 183 -1.66 10.18 -7.98
CA ALA A 183 -2.47 11.19 -7.30
C ALA A 183 -3.95 11.03 -7.62
N ARG A 184 -4.83 11.40 -6.67
CA ARG A 184 -6.28 11.48 -6.83
C ARG A 184 -6.86 12.69 -6.13
N THR A 185 -7.52 13.57 -6.89
CA THR A 185 -8.25 14.72 -6.33
C THR A 185 -9.57 14.30 -5.68
N LYS A 186 -10.16 15.18 -4.87
CA LYS A 186 -11.53 15.03 -4.35
C LYS A 186 -12.58 14.91 -5.46
N ALA A 187 -12.33 15.54 -6.62
CA ALA A 187 -13.17 15.44 -7.82
C ALA A 187 -13.01 14.09 -8.57
N GLY A 188 -12.16 13.18 -8.09
CA GLY A 188 -11.97 11.85 -8.66
C GLY A 188 -10.98 11.77 -9.82
N LYS A 189 -10.50 12.90 -10.35
CA LYS A 189 -9.43 12.92 -11.37
C LYS A 189 -8.14 12.31 -10.80
N THR A 190 -7.45 11.51 -11.61
CA THR A 190 -6.23 10.79 -11.26
C THR A 190 -5.11 11.01 -12.27
N TRP A 191 -3.87 11.09 -11.79
CA TRP A 191 -2.68 11.25 -12.63
C TRP A 191 -1.51 10.41 -12.12
N PRO A 192 -0.64 9.90 -13.01
CA PRO A 192 0.69 9.45 -12.63
C PRO A 192 1.51 10.67 -12.19
N VAL A 193 2.28 10.53 -11.11
CA VAL A 193 3.11 11.61 -10.54
C VAL A 193 4.37 10.99 -9.91
N CYS A 194 5.33 11.80 -9.48
CA CYS A 194 6.47 11.35 -8.69
C CYS A 194 6.71 12.34 -7.55
N PHE A 195 6.39 11.93 -6.32
CA PHE A 195 6.71 12.71 -5.11
C PHE A 195 7.46 11.89 -4.06
N GLU A 196 8.40 12.53 -3.39
CA GLU A 196 9.11 12.03 -2.20
C GLU A 196 8.51 12.63 -0.92
N LEU A 197 8.72 11.96 0.21
CA LEU A 197 8.51 12.53 1.53
C LEU A 197 9.83 13.06 2.09
N HIS A 198 9.83 14.31 2.52
CA HIS A 198 10.95 15.01 3.16
C HIS A 198 10.51 15.45 4.56
N ASP A 199 11.43 15.49 5.52
CA ASP A 199 11.15 16.10 6.83
C ASP A 199 11.14 17.64 6.70
N GLU A 200 10.62 18.35 7.71
CA GLU A 200 10.56 19.82 7.75
C GLU A 200 11.96 20.50 7.64
N ASP A 201 13.05 19.74 7.76
CA ASP A 201 14.43 20.18 7.51
C ASP A 201 14.88 20.05 6.04
N GLY A 202 13.96 19.74 5.12
CA GLY A 202 14.19 19.58 3.69
C GLY A 202 14.93 18.31 3.29
N LYS A 203 15.31 17.45 4.23
CA LYS A 203 16.04 16.20 3.94
C LYS A 203 15.08 15.05 3.64
N LEU A 204 15.48 14.20 2.70
CA LEU A 204 14.77 13.00 2.29
C LEU A 204 14.40 12.10 3.48
N GLY A 205 13.14 11.66 3.49
CA GLY A 205 12.53 10.83 4.53
C GLY A 205 12.18 11.59 5.81
N VAL A 206 11.09 11.20 6.48
CA VAL A 206 10.61 11.82 7.73
C VAL A 206 11.37 11.25 8.93
N VAL A 207 11.72 12.08 9.91
CA VAL A 207 12.52 11.66 11.08
C VAL A 207 11.71 10.76 12.02
N ARG A 208 12.30 9.60 12.35
CA ARG A 208 11.76 8.67 13.36
C ARG A 208 11.87 9.27 14.76
N LYS A 209 10.88 9.00 15.61
CA LYS A 209 10.91 9.23 17.07
C LYS A 209 11.32 7.93 17.79
N ASP A 210 11.87 8.06 18.98
CA ASP A 210 12.78 7.10 19.64
C ASP A 210 12.16 5.78 20.17
N ASP A 211 11.01 5.37 19.66
CA ASP A 211 10.18 4.28 20.18
C ASP A 211 9.46 3.47 19.09
N GLY A 212 9.97 3.51 17.85
CA GLY A 212 9.61 2.55 16.79
C GLY A 212 10.35 1.21 16.93
N ASN A 213 9.90 0.19 16.19
CA ASN A 213 10.58 -1.10 16.04
C ASN A 213 10.95 -1.35 14.56
N ALA A 214 11.34 -2.57 14.18
CA ALA A 214 11.69 -2.87 12.78
C ALA A 214 10.50 -2.68 11.82
N ASP A 215 9.29 -3.08 12.23
CA ASP A 215 8.09 -3.11 11.39
C ASP A 215 7.23 -1.83 11.45
N SER A 216 7.58 -0.90 12.33
CA SER A 216 6.84 0.35 12.54
C SER A 216 7.72 1.49 13.05
N ALA A 217 7.42 2.70 12.59
CA ALA A 217 8.08 3.92 13.03
C ALA A 217 7.06 4.87 13.66
N ARG A 218 7.47 5.62 14.68
CA ARG A 218 6.73 6.82 15.11
C ARG A 218 7.31 8.05 14.44
N ILE A 219 6.46 8.89 13.89
CA ILE A 219 6.81 10.13 13.16
C ILE A 219 5.83 11.23 13.51
N PHE A 220 6.21 12.50 13.32
CA PHE A 220 5.25 13.59 13.31
C PHE A 220 4.41 13.53 12.02
N ASN A 221 3.08 13.65 12.12
CA ASN A 221 2.17 13.53 10.97
C ASN A 221 1.99 14.83 10.17
N ALA A 222 3.05 15.62 10.07
CA ALA A 222 3.21 16.70 9.12
C ALA A 222 4.67 16.66 8.66
N PHE A 223 4.86 16.81 7.36
CA PHE A 223 6.14 16.66 6.66
C PHE A 223 5.97 17.20 5.24
N ASP A 224 7.07 17.46 4.56
CA ASP A 224 7.03 17.97 3.21
C ASP A 224 6.88 16.85 2.20
N VAL A 225 6.13 17.14 1.15
CA VAL A 225 5.96 16.28 -0.02
C VAL A 225 6.59 17.04 -1.17
N VAL A 226 7.55 16.44 -1.88
CA VAL A 226 8.39 17.14 -2.88
C VAL A 226 8.30 16.43 -4.24
N PRO A 227 7.95 17.11 -5.35
CA PRO A 227 7.89 16.54 -6.68
C PRO A 227 9.30 16.35 -7.26
N VAL A 228 9.58 15.18 -7.83
CA VAL A 228 10.93 14.81 -8.26
C VAL A 228 11.00 14.25 -9.68
N ARG A 229 12.14 14.45 -10.33
CA ARG A 229 12.48 13.79 -11.61
C ARG A 229 12.98 12.35 -11.45
N ARG A 230 13.45 12.00 -10.25
CA ARG A 230 14.01 10.72 -9.88
C ARG A 230 13.88 10.55 -8.37
N PHE A 231 13.46 9.39 -7.93
CA PHE A 231 13.48 8.97 -6.52
C PHE A 231 14.92 8.69 -6.04
N LYS A 232 15.21 8.86 -4.75
CA LYS A 232 16.56 8.83 -4.14
C LYS A 232 16.71 7.85 -2.98
#